data_AF-A0AB38PCM3-F1
#
_entry.id   AF-A0AB38PCM3-F1
#
_cell.length_a   1.000
_cell.length_b   1.000
_cell.length_c   1.000
_cell.angle_alpha   90.00
_cell.angle_beta   90.00
_cell.angle_gamma   90.00
#
_symmetry.space_group_name_H-M   'P 1'
#
loop_
_entity.id
_entity.type
_entity.pdbx_description
1 polymer ?
#
loop_
_entity_poly.entity_id
_entity_poly.type
_entity_poly.pdbx_seq_one_letter_code
_entity_poly.pdbx_strand_id
1 'polypeptide(L)'
;MVYLENFFTTIITLNIYLIIIIAIIYIMIHQNRHRQINQYLDVYLNYIPVLTHEFGHVLFNKLSGGRAKDLVIVTRPSERLQTMQQGYAITQSKGLIGQFITTLGGYVMPPIMLLIGISVAHYGHPSLFLVSYIFIFIYYLVLTSRKLSPIVVLIILIALLYFLVQHDNQMMFYYLVVLLYHLILGVLLGEVLQSSWTIFKLTFQRPRPSWDGGTLSEITHIPTIIYSTIWIAINLFAIYLMFQFIL
;
A
#
# COMPACT_ATOMS: atom_id res chain seq x y z
N MET A 1 8.95 24.34 16.96
CA MET A 1 7.52 24.72 17.04
C MET A 1 7.00 25.16 15.67
N VAL A 2 7.53 26.22 15.06
CA VAL A 2 7.07 26.73 13.74
C VAL A 2 7.05 25.68 12.62
N TYR A 3 8.09 24.86 12.45
CA TYR A 3 8.12 23.82 11.40
C TYR A 3 7.06 22.72 11.57
N LEU A 4 6.75 22.34 12.82
CA LEU A 4 5.73 21.33 13.12
C LEU A 4 4.34 21.90 12.85
N GLU A 5 4.08 23.11 13.31
CA GLU A 5 2.83 23.82 13.05
C GLU A 5 2.59 23.98 11.54
N ASN A 6 3.61 24.47 10.81
CA ASN A 6 3.54 24.59 9.35
C ASN A 6 3.27 23.25 8.66
N PHE A 7 3.86 22.14 9.13
CA PHE A 7 3.60 20.82 8.57
C PHE A 7 2.13 20.40 8.76
N PHE A 8 1.55 20.62 9.94
CA PHE A 8 0.16 20.26 10.22
C PHE A 8 -0.87 21.15 9.51
N THR A 9 -0.51 22.41 9.23
CA THR A 9 -1.38 23.40 8.56
C THR A 9 -1.15 23.49 7.05
N THR A 10 -0.16 22.77 6.50
CA THR A 10 0.09 22.74 5.05
C THR A 10 -1.10 22.15 4.31
N ILE A 11 -1.64 22.90 3.35
CA ILE A 11 -2.69 22.45 2.44
C ILE A 11 -2.03 21.92 1.17
N ILE A 12 -2.48 20.75 0.70
CA ILE A 12 -2.03 20.16 -0.56
C ILE A 12 -3.22 20.12 -1.51
N THR A 13 -3.13 20.88 -2.59
CA THR A 13 -4.11 20.80 -3.70
C THR A 13 -3.83 19.54 -4.51
N LEU A 14 -4.83 18.65 -4.60
CA LEU A 14 -4.70 17.42 -5.37
C LEU A 14 -4.76 17.70 -6.87
N ASN A 15 -3.79 17.18 -7.60
CA ASN A 15 -3.76 17.17 -9.06
C ASN A 15 -4.12 15.75 -9.54
N ILE A 16 -5.38 15.59 -9.98
CA ILE A 16 -5.89 14.30 -10.45
C ILE A 16 -5.09 13.75 -11.63
N TYR A 17 -4.64 14.61 -12.55
CA TYR A 17 -3.87 14.18 -13.71
C TYR A 17 -2.52 13.59 -13.29
N LEU A 18 -1.85 14.19 -12.30
CA LEU A 18 -0.60 13.66 -11.77
C LEU A 18 -0.80 12.29 -11.10
N ILE A 19 -1.86 12.14 -10.30
CA ILE A 19 -2.21 10.86 -9.65
C ILE A 19 -2.46 9.78 -10.72
N ILE A 20 -3.25 10.09 -11.75
CA ILE A 20 -3.56 9.16 -12.85
C ILE A 20 -2.30 8.80 -13.63
N ILE A 21 -1.44 9.75 -13.96
CA ILE A 21 -0.18 9.49 -14.68
C ILE A 21 0.70 8.52 -13.87
N ILE A 22 0.85 8.75 -12.57
CA ILE A 22 1.63 7.87 -11.69
C ILE A 22 1.01 6.47 -11.64
N ALA A 23 -0.32 6.36 -11.54
CA ALA A 23 -1.04 5.09 -11.56
C ALA A 23 -0.85 4.32 -12.88
N ILE A 24 -0.89 5.01 -14.03
CA ILE A 24 -0.64 4.40 -15.34
C ILE A 24 0.80 3.89 -15.41
N ILE A 25 1.78 4.71 -15.01
CA ILE A 25 3.20 4.32 -14.96
C ILE A 25 3.39 3.08 -14.08
N TYR A 26 2.78 3.07 -12.90
CA TYR A 26 2.77 1.93 -11.97
C TYR A 26 2.27 0.66 -12.66
N ILE A 27 1.09 0.71 -13.28
CA ILE A 27 0.47 -0.44 -13.96
C ILE A 27 1.35 -0.92 -15.13
N MET A 28 1.87 -0.01 -15.94
CA MET A 28 2.74 -0.33 -17.08
C MET A 28 4.02 -1.04 -16.64
N ILE A 29 4.67 -0.56 -15.58
CA ILE A 29 5.88 -1.18 -15.02
C ILE A 29 5.54 -2.58 -14.49
N HIS A 30 4.46 -2.70 -13.72
CA HIS A 30 4.04 -3.96 -13.12
C HIS A 30 3.69 -5.04 -14.17
N GLN A 31 2.96 -4.68 -15.22
CA GLN A 31 2.63 -5.61 -16.31
C GLN A 31 3.88 -6.06 -17.08
N ASN A 32 4.88 -5.20 -17.17
CA ASN A 32 6.13 -5.49 -17.88
C ASN A 32 7.27 -5.93 -16.93
N ARG A 33 6.95 -6.39 -15.71
CA ARG A 33 7.93 -6.76 -14.68
C ARG A 33 8.86 -7.91 -15.06
N HIS A 34 8.63 -8.62 -16.15
CA HIS A 34 9.54 -9.67 -16.61
C HIS A 34 10.82 -9.11 -17.25
N ARG A 35 10.83 -7.84 -17.70
CA ARG A 35 12.01 -7.18 -18.27
C ARG A 35 12.98 -6.72 -17.17
N GLN A 36 14.28 -6.84 -17.40
CA GLN A 36 15.33 -6.62 -16.38
C GLN A 36 15.22 -5.30 -15.61
N ILE A 37 15.01 -4.17 -16.29
CA ILE A 37 14.92 -2.86 -15.62
C ILE A 37 13.60 -2.75 -14.83
N ASN A 38 12.49 -3.22 -15.42
CA ASN A 38 11.16 -3.12 -14.83
C ASN A 38 11.03 -3.97 -13.57
N GLN A 39 11.82 -5.04 -13.43
CA GLN A 39 11.90 -5.83 -12.20
C GLN A 39 12.26 -4.99 -10.99
N TYR A 40 13.26 -4.11 -11.11
CA TYR A 40 13.69 -3.25 -10.01
C TYR A 40 12.70 -2.11 -9.79
N LEU A 41 12.21 -1.48 -10.87
CA LEU A 41 11.21 -0.42 -10.76
C LEU A 41 9.91 -0.92 -10.12
N ASP A 42 9.48 -2.15 -10.42
CA ASP A 42 8.35 -2.81 -9.77
C ASP A 42 8.60 -2.93 -8.26
N VAL A 43 9.79 -3.36 -7.82
CA VAL A 43 10.11 -3.42 -6.39
C VAL A 43 9.94 -2.07 -5.70
N TYR A 44 10.47 -1.00 -6.29
CA TYR A 44 10.41 0.33 -5.68
C TYR A 44 8.99 0.89 -5.65
N LEU A 45 8.26 0.82 -6.76
CA LEU A 45 6.92 1.38 -6.86
C LEU A 45 5.88 0.58 -6.07
N ASN A 46 6.03 -0.74 -5.97
CA ASN A 46 5.14 -1.59 -5.18
C ASN A 46 5.47 -1.54 -3.68
N TYR A 47 6.54 -0.87 -3.25
CA TYR A 47 6.94 -0.88 -1.84
C TYR A 47 5.82 -0.41 -0.90
N ILE A 48 5.22 0.74 -1.22
CA ILE A 48 4.13 1.32 -0.45
C ILE A 48 2.85 0.49 -0.57
N PRO A 49 2.37 0.13 -1.78
CA PRO A 49 1.24 -0.79 -1.95
C PRO A 49 1.36 -2.10 -1.16
N VAL A 50 2.50 -2.78 -1.26
CA VAL A 50 2.75 -4.05 -0.57
C VAL A 50 2.82 -3.82 0.94
N LEU A 51 3.52 -2.79 1.40
CA LEU A 51 3.55 -2.44 2.83
C LEU A 51 2.13 -2.25 3.37
N THR A 52 1.28 -1.53 2.62
CA THR A 52 -0.11 -1.27 2.99
C THR A 52 -0.96 -2.54 3.00
N HIS A 53 -0.82 -3.40 2.00
CA HIS A 53 -1.49 -4.70 1.92
C HIS A 53 -1.11 -5.60 3.11
N GLU A 54 0.18 -5.83 3.32
CA GLU A 54 0.67 -6.70 4.40
C GLU A 54 0.36 -6.12 5.78
N PHE A 55 0.43 -4.80 5.93
CA PHE A 55 0.00 -4.13 7.15
C PHE A 55 -1.50 -4.33 7.40
N GLY A 56 -2.32 -4.36 6.35
CA GLY A 56 -3.74 -4.71 6.44
C GLY A 56 -3.96 -6.07 7.12
N HIS A 57 -3.24 -7.11 6.70
CA HIS A 57 -3.28 -8.41 7.37
C HIS A 57 -2.89 -8.31 8.84
N VAL A 58 -1.80 -7.60 9.16
CA VAL A 58 -1.33 -7.46 10.54
C VAL A 58 -2.32 -6.70 11.42
N LEU A 59 -2.87 -5.59 10.92
CA LEU A 59 -3.82 -4.76 11.65
C LEU A 59 -5.09 -5.55 11.97
N PHE A 60 -5.69 -6.18 10.96
CA PHE A 60 -6.93 -6.94 11.11
C PHE A 60 -6.73 -8.21 11.93
N ASN A 61 -5.54 -8.83 11.86
CA ASN A 61 -5.18 -9.92 12.75
C ASN A 61 -5.17 -9.49 14.22
N LYS A 62 -4.56 -8.33 14.52
CA LYS A 62 -4.57 -7.78 15.88
C LYS A 62 -5.97 -7.39 16.36
N LEU A 63 -6.78 -6.76 15.49
CA LEU A 63 -8.15 -6.37 15.81
C LEU A 63 -9.04 -7.58 16.12
N SER A 64 -8.79 -8.73 15.46
CA SER A 64 -9.47 -10.00 15.76
C SER A 64 -8.86 -10.79 16.93
N GLY A 65 -7.92 -10.20 17.68
CA GLY A 65 -7.30 -10.79 18.86
C GLY A 65 -6.14 -11.77 18.57
N GLY A 66 -5.67 -11.81 17.33
CA GLY A 66 -4.49 -12.55 16.89
C GLY A 66 -3.16 -11.87 17.22
N ARG A 67 -2.06 -12.47 16.74
CA ARG A 67 -0.70 -11.95 16.88
C ARG A 67 0.04 -11.99 15.55
N ALA A 68 0.58 -10.85 15.13
CA ALA A 68 1.54 -10.78 14.02
C ALA A 68 2.95 -11.04 14.53
N LYS A 69 3.66 -11.96 13.87
CA LYS A 69 5.04 -12.35 14.19
C LYS A 69 6.06 -11.68 13.30
N ASP A 70 5.73 -11.51 12.03
CA ASP A 70 6.64 -10.94 11.05
C ASP A 70 5.83 -10.25 9.94
N LEU A 71 6.44 -9.24 9.32
CA LEU A 71 5.95 -8.58 8.11
C LEU A 71 7.17 -8.42 7.21
N VAL A 72 7.13 -8.99 6.02
CA VAL A 72 8.27 -9.00 5.11
C VAL A 72 7.87 -8.42 3.76
N ILE A 73 8.67 -7.46 3.27
CA ILE A 73 8.60 -7.00 1.90
C ILE A 73 9.75 -7.65 1.13
N VAL A 74 9.43 -8.38 0.06
CA VAL A 74 10.43 -9.04 -0.77
C VAL A 74 11.03 -8.00 -1.73
N THR A 75 12.29 -7.63 -1.52
CA THR A 75 12.97 -6.60 -2.33
C THR A 75 13.86 -7.17 -3.44
N ARG A 76 14.14 -8.47 -3.43
CA ARG A 76 14.96 -9.12 -4.46
C ARG A 76 14.07 -9.56 -5.64
N PRO A 77 14.31 -9.08 -6.87
CA PRO A 77 13.49 -9.50 -8.01
C PRO A 77 13.55 -10.99 -8.32
N SER A 78 14.71 -11.61 -8.15
CA SER A 78 14.87 -13.06 -8.33
C SER A 78 14.00 -13.86 -7.37
N GLU A 79 13.90 -13.42 -6.11
CA GLU A 79 13.03 -14.03 -5.11
C GLU A 79 11.55 -13.85 -5.51
N ARG A 80 11.13 -12.65 -5.91
CA ARG A 80 9.75 -12.41 -6.39
C ARG A 80 9.37 -13.30 -7.58
N LEU A 81 10.30 -13.55 -8.50
CA LEU A 81 10.05 -14.42 -9.66
C LEU A 81 9.98 -15.91 -9.27
N GLN A 82 10.74 -16.33 -8.24
CA GLN A 82 10.74 -17.71 -7.76
C GLN A 82 9.53 -18.02 -6.89
N THR A 83 9.16 -17.11 -5.98
CA THR A 83 8.07 -17.31 -5.01
C THR A 83 6.73 -16.78 -5.49
N MET A 84 6.74 -15.89 -6.50
CA MET A 84 5.57 -15.12 -6.94
C MET A 84 4.96 -14.23 -5.85
N GLN A 85 5.71 -13.97 -4.77
CA GLN A 85 5.29 -13.14 -3.64
C GLN A 85 6.01 -11.79 -3.66
N GLN A 86 5.26 -10.70 -3.49
CA GLN A 86 5.83 -9.35 -3.37
C GLN A 86 6.09 -8.96 -1.90
N GLY A 87 5.31 -9.54 -0.98
CA GLY A 87 5.41 -9.45 0.47
C GLY A 87 4.67 -10.62 1.11
N TYR A 88 4.83 -10.74 2.43
CA TYR A 88 4.03 -11.66 3.25
C TYR A 88 4.05 -11.25 4.73
N ALA A 89 2.92 -11.43 5.40
CA ALA A 89 2.78 -11.28 6.85
C ALA A 89 2.60 -12.66 7.52
N ILE A 90 3.43 -12.93 8.52
CA ILE A 90 3.28 -14.13 9.36
C ILE A 90 2.36 -13.77 10.52
N THR A 91 1.10 -14.22 10.44
CA THR A 91 0.07 -13.94 11.44
C THR A 91 -0.41 -15.22 12.14
N GLN A 92 -0.86 -15.06 13.39
CA GLN A 92 -1.44 -16.13 14.20
C GLN A 92 -2.85 -15.72 14.62
N SER A 93 -3.84 -16.22 13.90
CA SER A 93 -5.25 -15.93 14.16
C SER A 93 -5.83 -16.81 15.26
N LYS A 94 -6.72 -16.24 16.08
CA LYS A 94 -7.53 -17.00 17.05
C LYS A 94 -8.79 -17.48 16.36
N GLY A 95 -8.75 -18.72 15.84
CA GLY A 95 -9.88 -19.38 15.20
C GLY A 95 -10.19 -18.89 13.78
N LEU A 96 -11.23 -19.48 13.18
CA LEU A 96 -11.59 -19.29 11.76
C LEU A 96 -12.07 -17.86 11.45
N ILE A 97 -12.84 -17.25 12.37
CA ILE A 97 -13.31 -15.86 12.21
C ILE A 97 -12.13 -14.89 12.21
N GLY A 98 -11.14 -15.10 13.09
CA GLY A 98 -9.94 -14.27 13.10
C GLY A 98 -9.12 -14.42 11.83
N GLN A 99 -9.03 -15.64 11.28
CA GLN A 99 -8.36 -15.89 9.99
C GLN A 99 -9.10 -15.21 8.85
N PHE A 100 -10.43 -15.29 8.82
CA PHE A 100 -11.28 -14.60 7.86
C PHE A 100 -11.04 -13.07 7.88
N ILE A 101 -11.11 -12.47 9.05
CA ILE A 101 -10.89 -11.01 9.24
C ILE A 101 -9.47 -10.62 8.82
N THR A 102 -8.47 -11.41 9.19
CA THR A 102 -7.07 -11.19 8.81
C THR A 102 -6.88 -11.17 7.30
N THR A 103 -7.44 -12.16 6.59
CA THR A 103 -7.32 -12.26 5.13
C THR A 103 -8.04 -11.12 4.43
N LEU A 104 -9.21 -10.70 4.91
CA LEU A 104 -9.89 -9.51 4.38
C LEU A 104 -9.05 -8.24 4.51
N GLY A 105 -8.30 -8.09 5.61
CA GLY A 105 -7.51 -6.90 5.89
C GLY A 105 -6.55 -6.51 4.76
N GLY A 106 -5.89 -7.48 4.11
CA GLY A 106 -4.94 -7.18 3.04
C GLY A 106 -5.57 -6.53 1.82
N TYR A 107 -6.75 -7.01 1.40
CA TYR A 107 -7.44 -6.49 0.22
C TYR A 107 -8.17 -5.18 0.46
N VAL A 108 -8.60 -4.92 1.70
CA VAL A 108 -9.36 -3.72 2.04
C VAL A 108 -8.44 -2.56 2.44
N MET A 109 -7.21 -2.83 2.90
CA MET A 109 -6.31 -1.77 3.36
C MET A 109 -5.84 -0.80 2.25
N PRO A 110 -5.42 -1.24 1.04
CA PRO A 110 -5.05 -0.33 -0.04
C PRO A 110 -6.17 0.65 -0.45
N PRO A 111 -7.42 0.23 -0.71
CA PRO A 111 -8.51 1.16 -1.02
C PRO A 111 -8.88 2.04 0.19
N ILE A 112 -8.83 1.54 1.42
CA ILE A 112 -9.02 2.38 2.62
C ILE A 112 -7.97 3.48 2.68
N MET A 113 -6.69 3.15 2.51
CA MET A 113 -5.61 4.14 2.58
C MET A 113 -5.69 5.14 1.43
N LEU A 114 -6.07 4.72 0.23
CA LEU A 114 -6.35 5.63 -0.87
C LEU A 114 -7.44 6.65 -0.48
N LEU A 115 -8.56 6.17 0.05
CA LEU A 115 -9.67 7.03 0.49
C LEU A 115 -9.27 7.96 1.63
N ILE A 116 -8.57 7.45 2.65
CA ILE A 116 -8.05 8.30 3.74
C ILE A 116 -7.20 9.42 3.16
N GLY A 117 -6.24 9.11 2.29
CA GLY A 117 -5.36 10.11 1.70
C GLY A 117 -6.10 11.16 0.87
N ILE A 118 -7.16 10.78 0.16
CA ILE A 118 -7.97 11.74 -0.60
C ILE A 118 -8.82 12.59 0.35
N SER A 119 -9.54 11.96 1.28
CA SER A 119 -10.44 12.64 2.21
C SER A 119 -9.70 13.63 3.11
N VAL A 120 -8.55 13.27 3.68
CA VAL A 120 -7.82 14.20 4.54
C VAL A 120 -7.24 15.38 3.75
N ALA A 121 -6.89 15.20 2.48
CA ALA A 121 -6.50 16.32 1.62
C ALA A 121 -7.70 17.23 1.31
N HIS A 122 -8.87 16.65 1.00
CA HIS A 122 -10.11 17.38 0.77
C HIS A 122 -10.51 18.25 1.98
N TYR A 123 -10.34 17.73 3.20
CA TYR A 123 -10.61 18.45 4.44
C TYR A 123 -9.45 19.32 4.94
N GLY A 124 -8.37 19.51 4.17
CA GLY A 124 -7.27 20.42 4.51
C GLY A 124 -6.29 19.89 5.57
N HIS A 125 -6.25 18.58 5.79
CA HIS A 125 -5.36 17.90 6.76
C HIS A 125 -4.48 16.80 6.14
N PRO A 126 -3.76 17.07 5.02
CA PRO A 126 -2.95 16.04 4.34
C PRO A 126 -1.82 15.46 5.22
N SER A 127 -1.32 16.23 6.19
CA SER A 127 -0.32 15.77 7.15
C SER A 127 -0.72 14.49 7.89
N LEU A 128 -2.01 14.28 8.18
CA LEU A 128 -2.52 13.08 8.84
C LEU A 128 -2.24 11.81 8.05
N PHE A 129 -2.31 11.87 6.73
CA PHE A 129 -2.01 10.75 5.85
C PHE A 129 -0.51 10.41 5.82
N LEU A 130 0.35 11.43 5.82
CA LEU A 130 1.79 11.20 5.89
C LEU A 130 2.21 10.65 7.26
N VAL A 131 1.62 11.18 8.34
CA VAL A 131 1.84 10.69 9.71
C VAL A 131 1.37 9.25 9.87
N SER A 132 0.22 8.86 9.29
CA SER A 132 -0.23 7.47 9.36
C SER A 132 0.75 6.52 8.66
N TYR A 133 1.31 6.90 7.50
CA TYR A 133 2.36 6.13 6.85
C TYR A 133 3.66 6.06 7.66
N ILE A 134 4.05 7.13 8.36
CA ILE A 134 5.18 7.09 9.29
C ILE A 134 4.93 6.07 10.40
N PHE A 135 3.73 6.04 10.99
CA PHE A 135 3.38 5.04 12.00
C PHE A 135 3.41 3.60 11.45
N ILE A 136 2.84 3.38 10.26
CA ILE A 136 2.90 2.08 9.57
C ILE A 136 4.35 1.66 9.37
N PHE A 137 5.21 2.58 8.92
CA PHE A 137 6.61 2.31 8.65
C PHE A 137 7.42 2.02 9.92
N ILE A 138 7.23 2.80 11.00
CA ILE A 138 7.85 2.54 12.30
C ILE A 138 7.42 1.16 12.83
N TYR A 139 6.13 0.85 12.73
CA TYR A 139 5.60 -0.42 13.16
C TYR A 139 6.21 -1.59 12.34
N TYR A 140 6.32 -1.43 11.03
CA TYR A 140 7.01 -2.37 10.15
C TYR A 140 8.49 -2.54 10.52
N LEU A 141 9.21 -1.44 10.77
CA LEU A 141 10.60 -1.44 11.21
C LEU A 141 10.82 -2.28 12.46
N VAL A 142 9.88 -2.25 13.42
CA VAL A 142 9.94 -3.07 14.64
C VAL A 142 9.66 -4.54 14.32
N LEU A 143 8.59 -4.81 13.57
CA LEU A 143 8.08 -6.17 13.36
C LEU A 143 8.92 -7.01 12.40
N THR A 144 9.49 -6.41 11.35
CA THR A 144 10.11 -7.17 10.26
C THR A 144 11.40 -7.88 10.66
N SER A 145 11.58 -9.12 10.24
CA SER A 145 12.86 -9.82 10.34
C SER A 145 13.91 -9.29 9.35
N ARG A 146 13.49 -8.71 8.21
CA ARG A 146 14.38 -8.22 7.14
C ARG A 146 14.71 -6.73 7.28
N LYS A 147 15.62 -6.40 8.21
CA LYS A 147 15.93 -5.01 8.56
C LYS A 147 16.64 -4.17 7.48
N LEU A 148 17.38 -4.79 6.55
CA LEU A 148 18.21 -4.04 5.59
C LEU A 148 17.40 -3.04 4.74
N SER A 149 16.31 -3.51 4.15
CA SER A 149 15.44 -2.70 3.29
C SER A 149 14.88 -1.45 3.99
N PRO A 150 14.18 -1.57 5.13
CA PRO A 150 13.66 -0.40 5.83
C PRO A 150 14.76 0.46 6.46
N ILE A 151 15.92 -0.10 6.84
CA ILE A 151 17.06 0.71 7.30
C ILE A 151 17.59 1.60 6.17
N VAL A 152 17.71 1.07 4.94
CA VAL A 152 18.14 1.89 3.78
C VAL A 152 17.14 3.03 3.53
N VAL A 153 15.84 2.73 3.57
CA VAL A 153 14.78 3.76 3.44
C VAL A 153 14.91 4.81 4.55
N LEU A 154 15.14 4.38 5.79
CA LEU A 154 15.33 5.28 6.94
C LEU A 154 16.56 6.19 6.76
N ILE A 155 17.69 5.65 6.30
CA ILE A 155 18.91 6.44 6.02
C ILE A 155 18.63 7.49 4.95
N ILE A 156 17.95 7.12 3.86
CA ILE A 156 17.57 8.05 2.79
C ILE A 156 16.68 9.17 3.34
N LEU A 157 15.68 8.84 4.16
CA LEU A 157 14.80 9.83 4.78
C LEU A 157 15.56 10.78 5.71
N ILE A 158 16.46 10.26 6.55
CA ILE A 158 17.29 11.08 7.45
C ILE A 158 18.21 12.00 6.65
N ALA A 159 18.88 11.48 5.62
CA ALA A 159 19.76 12.28 4.77
C ALA A 159 18.97 13.40 4.07
N LEU A 160 17.79 13.08 3.53
CA LEU A 160 16.92 14.05 2.87
C LEU A 160 16.48 15.16 3.83
N LEU A 161 16.01 14.78 5.04
CA LEU A 161 15.66 15.74 6.08
C LEU A 161 16.84 16.62 6.51
N TYR A 162 18.03 16.03 6.64
CA TYR A 162 19.25 16.80 6.96
C TYR A 162 19.55 17.85 5.89
N PHE A 163 19.56 17.47 4.61
CA PHE A 163 19.82 18.43 3.52
C PHE A 163 18.76 19.53 3.44
N LEU A 164 17.49 19.20 3.70
CA LEU A 164 16.39 20.15 3.73
C LEU A 164 16.54 21.18 4.87
N VAL A 165 16.93 20.73 6.06
CA VAL A 165 17.14 21.62 7.22
C VAL A 165 18.36 22.53 7.02
N GLN A 166 19.43 22.03 6.40
CA GLN A 166 20.65 22.81 6.19
C GLN A 166 20.50 23.94 5.15
N HIS A 167 19.58 23.82 4.19
CA HIS A 167 19.51 24.75 3.05
C HIS A 167 18.35 25.78 3.13
N ASP A 168 17.60 25.85 4.24
CA ASP A 168 16.41 26.72 4.48
C ASP A 168 15.53 26.95 3.24
N ASN A 169 15.37 25.92 2.40
CA ASN A 169 14.65 26.02 1.15
C ASN A 169 13.22 25.50 1.34
N GLN A 170 12.39 26.34 1.97
CA GLN A 170 11.01 26.03 2.32
C GLN A 170 10.15 25.68 1.09
N MET A 171 10.41 26.31 -0.05
CA MET A 171 9.71 26.01 -1.31
C MET A 171 10.06 24.61 -1.83
N MET A 172 11.34 24.23 -1.82
CA MET A 172 11.75 22.89 -2.22
C MET A 172 11.14 21.81 -1.30
N PHE A 173 11.09 22.09 0.01
CA PHE A 173 10.42 21.20 0.97
C PHE A 173 8.94 21.01 0.63
N TYR A 174 8.22 22.11 0.38
CA TYR A 174 6.81 22.05 0.00
C TYR A 174 6.59 21.22 -1.27
N TYR A 175 7.33 21.48 -2.36
CA TYR A 175 7.19 20.72 -3.60
C TYR A 175 7.53 19.24 -3.44
N LEU A 176 8.53 18.91 -2.62
CA LEU A 176 8.89 17.53 -2.34
C LEU A 176 7.77 16.80 -1.58
N VAL A 177 7.18 17.43 -0.56
CA VAL A 177 6.05 16.87 0.19
C VAL A 177 4.83 16.68 -0.72
N VAL A 178 4.51 17.69 -1.54
CA VAL A 178 3.43 17.59 -2.53
C VAL A 178 3.67 16.44 -3.50
N LEU A 179 4.89 16.30 -4.04
CA LEU A 179 5.22 15.21 -4.97
C LEU A 179 5.11 13.83 -4.29
N LEU A 180 5.65 13.68 -3.08
CA LEU A 180 5.53 12.43 -2.31
C LEU A 180 4.08 12.07 -2.03
N TYR A 181 3.24 13.05 -1.70
CA TYR A 181 1.81 12.85 -1.48
C TYR A 181 1.12 12.27 -2.72
N HIS A 182 1.35 12.90 -3.88
CA HIS A 182 0.79 12.45 -5.16
C HIS A 182 1.38 11.10 -5.59
N LEU A 183 2.66 10.84 -5.29
CA LEU A 183 3.30 9.56 -5.55
C LEU A 183 2.62 8.44 -4.78
N ILE A 184 2.42 8.61 -3.46
CA ILE A 184 1.76 7.62 -2.61
C ILE A 184 0.32 7.37 -3.10
N LEU A 185 -0.45 8.43 -3.37
CA LEU A 185 -1.82 8.29 -3.90
C LEU A 185 -1.83 7.60 -5.27
N GLY A 186 -0.92 7.96 -6.17
CA GLY A 186 -0.83 7.40 -7.50
C GLY A 186 -0.47 5.92 -7.50
N VAL A 187 0.49 5.49 -6.68
CA VAL A 187 0.82 4.05 -6.56
C VAL A 187 -0.29 3.26 -5.88
N LEU A 188 -1.02 3.84 -4.91
CA LEU A 188 -2.19 3.21 -4.30
C LEU A 188 -3.35 3.08 -5.30
N LEU A 189 -3.62 4.10 -6.11
CA LEU A 189 -4.61 4.03 -7.19
C LEU A 189 -4.21 2.95 -8.21
N GLY A 190 -2.94 2.94 -8.59
CA GLY A 190 -2.37 1.91 -9.47
C GLY A 190 -2.59 0.51 -8.90
N GLU A 191 -2.36 0.32 -7.61
CA GLU A 191 -2.62 -0.95 -6.90
C GLU A 191 -4.10 -1.31 -6.87
N VAL A 192 -5.01 -0.39 -6.54
CA VAL A 192 -6.46 -0.65 -6.51
C VAL A 192 -6.97 -1.11 -7.90
N LEU A 193 -6.47 -0.48 -8.96
CA LEU A 193 -6.80 -0.86 -10.35
C LEU A 193 -6.17 -2.21 -10.75
N GLN A 194 -4.87 -2.38 -10.49
CA GLN A 194 -4.12 -3.59 -10.82
C GLN A 194 -4.65 -4.80 -10.03
N SER A 195 -4.95 -4.63 -8.74
CA SER A 195 -5.39 -5.71 -7.86
C SER A 195 -6.75 -6.23 -8.31
N SER A 196 -7.65 -5.36 -8.76
CA SER A 196 -8.94 -5.76 -9.35
C SER A 196 -8.76 -6.70 -10.54
N TRP A 197 -7.81 -6.38 -11.42
CA TRP A 197 -7.47 -7.22 -12.58
C TRP A 197 -6.79 -8.54 -12.16
N THR A 198 -5.90 -8.48 -11.17
CA THR A 198 -5.21 -9.67 -10.64
C THR A 198 -6.19 -10.62 -9.95
N ILE A 199 -7.10 -10.12 -9.12
CA ILE A 199 -8.17 -10.88 -8.47
C ILE A 199 -9.02 -11.58 -9.52
N PHE A 200 -9.44 -10.86 -10.57
CA PHE A 200 -10.20 -11.45 -11.68
C PHE A 200 -9.43 -12.62 -12.31
N LYS A 201 -8.16 -12.44 -12.66
CA LYS A 201 -7.32 -13.51 -13.22
C LYS A 201 -7.20 -14.71 -12.28
N LEU A 202 -6.85 -14.49 -11.02
CA LEU A 202 -6.66 -15.55 -10.02
C LEU A 202 -7.94 -16.36 -9.78
N THR A 203 -9.11 -15.72 -9.90
CA THR A 203 -10.42 -16.37 -9.73
C THR A 203 -10.71 -17.39 -10.83
N PHE A 204 -10.31 -17.08 -12.08
CA PHE A 204 -10.64 -17.90 -13.25
C PHE A 204 -9.46 -18.74 -13.78
N GLN A 205 -8.25 -18.55 -13.25
CA GLN A 205 -7.05 -19.28 -13.66
C GLN A 205 -7.14 -20.78 -13.29
N ARG A 206 -6.61 -21.63 -14.19
CA ARG A 206 -6.47 -23.08 -14.01
C ARG A 206 -5.02 -23.51 -14.31
N PRO A 207 -4.39 -24.37 -13.48
CA PRO A 207 -4.86 -24.88 -12.17
C PRO A 207 -5.05 -23.75 -11.16
N ARG A 208 -5.86 -23.98 -10.11
CA ARG A 208 -6.18 -22.96 -9.11
C ARG A 208 -4.90 -22.57 -8.36
N PRO A 209 -4.43 -21.31 -8.46
CA PRO A 209 -3.25 -20.88 -7.72
C PRO A 209 -3.57 -20.76 -6.23
N SER A 210 -2.55 -20.85 -5.37
CA SER A 210 -2.68 -20.50 -3.95
C SER A 210 -2.75 -18.97 -3.84
N TRP A 211 -3.87 -18.48 -3.33
CA TRP A 211 -4.09 -17.07 -3.01
C TRP A 211 -5.22 -16.97 -1.97
N ASP A 212 -5.31 -15.82 -1.33
CA ASP A 212 -6.20 -15.58 -0.19
C ASP A 212 -7.68 -15.89 -0.44
N GLY A 213 -8.20 -15.60 -1.65
CA GLY A 213 -9.57 -15.96 -2.00
C GLY A 213 -9.81 -17.47 -2.09
N GLY A 214 -8.76 -18.25 -2.41
CA GLY A 214 -8.78 -19.70 -2.34
C GLY A 214 -8.77 -20.19 -0.89
N THR A 215 -7.89 -19.63 -0.07
CA THR A 215 -7.81 -19.96 1.37
C THR A 215 -9.12 -19.65 2.10
N LEU A 216 -9.75 -18.52 1.81
CA LEU A 216 -11.07 -18.21 2.38
C LEU A 216 -12.13 -19.21 1.92
N SER A 217 -12.10 -19.63 0.65
CA SER A 217 -13.03 -20.61 0.12
C SER A 217 -12.89 -21.98 0.79
N GLU A 218 -11.67 -22.41 1.09
CA GLU A 218 -11.40 -23.64 1.82
C GLU A 218 -11.90 -23.58 3.27
N ILE A 219 -11.75 -22.42 3.93
CA ILE A 219 -12.17 -22.24 5.33
C ILE A 219 -13.69 -22.15 5.46
N THR A 220 -14.34 -21.37 4.60
CA THR A 220 -15.77 -21.05 4.73
C THR A 220 -16.68 -21.91 3.87
N HIS A 221 -16.10 -22.69 2.95
CA HIS A 221 -16.82 -23.43 1.91
C HIS A 221 -17.61 -22.54 0.93
N ILE A 222 -17.39 -21.22 0.97
CA ILE A 222 -18.01 -20.25 0.06
C ILE A 222 -17.15 -20.16 -1.22
N PRO A 223 -17.74 -20.20 -2.42
CA PRO A 223 -16.98 -20.09 -3.67
C PRO A 223 -16.12 -18.81 -3.73
N THR A 224 -14.86 -18.96 -4.16
CA THR A 224 -13.91 -17.85 -4.32
C THR A 224 -14.47 -16.63 -5.07
N ILE A 225 -15.34 -16.84 -6.07
CA ILE A 225 -15.95 -15.77 -6.87
C ILE A 225 -16.73 -14.74 -6.02
N ILE A 226 -17.29 -15.15 -4.89
CA ILE A 226 -18.01 -14.24 -3.98
C ILE A 226 -17.02 -13.26 -3.35
N TYR A 227 -15.88 -13.75 -2.85
CA TYR A 227 -14.82 -12.91 -2.29
C TYR A 227 -14.22 -11.96 -3.34
N SER A 228 -13.96 -12.49 -4.53
CA SER A 228 -13.46 -11.70 -5.66
C SER A 228 -14.42 -10.57 -6.02
N THR A 229 -15.73 -10.84 -6.04
CA THR A 229 -16.75 -9.82 -6.33
C THR A 229 -16.77 -8.74 -5.27
N ILE A 230 -16.71 -9.11 -3.98
CA ILE A 230 -16.68 -8.16 -2.86
C ILE A 230 -15.45 -7.25 -2.95
N TRP A 231 -14.26 -7.81 -3.15
CA TRP A 231 -13.02 -7.03 -3.21
C TRP A 231 -12.96 -6.11 -4.42
N ILE A 232 -13.38 -6.60 -5.60
CA ILE A 232 -13.49 -5.76 -6.80
C ILE A 232 -14.52 -4.65 -6.58
N ALA A 233 -15.66 -4.93 -5.95
CA ALA A 233 -16.66 -3.92 -5.64
C ALA A 233 -16.13 -2.84 -4.68
N ILE A 234 -15.36 -3.21 -3.65
CA ILE A 234 -14.71 -2.27 -2.74
C ILE A 234 -13.72 -1.38 -3.51
N ASN A 235 -12.91 -1.97 -4.39
CA ASN A 235 -11.97 -1.22 -5.22
C ASN A 235 -12.67 -0.22 -6.15
N LEU A 236 -13.73 -0.66 -6.84
CA LEU A 236 -14.53 0.22 -7.71
C LEU A 236 -15.24 1.32 -6.94
N PHE A 237 -15.75 1.01 -5.74
CA PHE A 237 -16.35 2.00 -4.86
C PHE A 237 -15.34 3.04 -4.37
N ALA A 238 -14.12 2.62 -4.04
CA ALA A 238 -13.04 3.54 -3.66
C ALA A 238 -12.66 4.47 -4.83
N ILE A 239 -12.59 3.95 -6.05
CA ILE A 239 -12.36 4.76 -7.26
C ILE A 239 -13.50 5.75 -7.48
N TYR A 240 -14.76 5.31 -7.32
CA TYR A 240 -15.93 6.18 -7.44
C TYR A 240 -15.86 7.35 -6.44
N LEU A 241 -15.60 7.06 -5.17
CA LEU A 241 -15.46 8.09 -4.13
C LEU A 241 -14.27 9.01 -4.38
N MET A 242 -13.15 8.49 -4.89
CA MET A 242 -12.01 9.33 -5.29
C MET A 242 -12.44 10.42 -6.27
N PHE A 243 -13.20 10.07 -7.31
CA PHE A 243 -13.69 11.05 -8.25
C PHE A 243 -14.64 12.06 -7.61
N GLN A 244 -15.49 11.64 -6.65
CA GLN A 244 -16.39 12.55 -5.93
C GLN A 244 -15.68 13.53 -5.00
N PHE A 245 -14.54 13.16 -4.42
CA PHE A 245 -13.79 14.04 -3.50
C PHE A 245 -12.80 14.97 -4.21
N ILE A 246 -12.39 14.64 -5.44
CA ILE A 246 -11.38 15.39 -6.19
C ILE A 246 -11.99 16.30 -7.27
N LEU A 247 -13.14 15.94 -7.85
CA LEU A 247 -13.91 16.77 -8.78
C LEU A 247 -14.91 17.66 -8.05
#